data_AF-A0A800BQW7-F1
#
_entry.id   AF-A0A800BQW7-F1
#
_cell.length_a   1.000
_cell.length_b   1.000
_cell.length_c   1.000
_cell.angle_alpha   90.00
_cell.angle_beta   90.00
_cell.angle_gamma   90.00
#
_symmetry.space_group_name_H-M   'P 1'
#
loop_
_entity.id
_entity.type
_entity.pdbx_description
1 polymer ?
#
loop_
_entity_poly.entity_id
_entity_poly.type
_entity_poly.pdbx_seq_one_letter_code
_entity_poly.pdbx_strand_id
1 'polypeptide(L)'
;LEKSIRDGSFREDLYYRMNVFPILIPPLRRRKEDIPLLVNHFIRKSTPQGKDVKGISHEALEILINYHWPGNVRELENVVERAVALCSKGIISPSDLPQNIREGAELVAEEDAVLEGRLSLEEAEEAFERNIILRALEKCNYVQSRAADLLGISRRILKYKMDRLGIKPEQERSDSANIRANV
;
A
#
# COMPACT_ATOMS: atom_id res chain seq x y z
N LEU A 1 7.37 13.78 -22.86
CA LEU A 1 7.98 14.86 -23.68
C LEU A 1 7.64 14.70 -25.15
N GLU A 2 7.88 13.55 -25.78
CA GLU A 2 7.48 13.28 -27.17
C GLU A 2 5.98 13.43 -27.46
N LYS A 3 5.12 13.17 -26.48
CA LYS A 3 3.67 13.41 -26.59
C LYS A 3 3.35 14.92 -26.64
N SER A 4 3.98 15.69 -25.77
CA SER A 4 3.82 17.15 -25.68
C SER A 4 4.34 17.91 -26.91
N ILE A 5 5.35 17.36 -27.61
CA ILE A 5 5.82 17.88 -28.91
C ILE A 5 4.76 17.66 -29.99
N ARG A 6 4.19 16.45 -30.07
CA ARG A 6 3.08 16.15 -30.98
C ARG A 6 1.84 17.00 -30.71
N ASP A 7 1.59 17.31 -29.44
CA ASP A 7 0.45 18.12 -29.01
C ASP A 7 0.73 19.65 -29.12
N GLY A 8 1.87 20.07 -29.70
CA GLY A 8 2.24 21.47 -29.91
C GLY A 8 2.54 22.30 -28.64
N SER A 9 2.46 21.66 -27.47
CA SER A 9 2.70 22.29 -26.15
C SER A 9 4.18 22.39 -25.78
N PHE A 10 5.07 21.80 -26.56
CA PHE A 10 6.52 21.83 -26.34
C PHE A 10 7.25 22.11 -27.65
N ARG A 11 8.13 23.12 -27.64
CA ARG A 11 8.92 23.50 -28.82
C ARG A 11 9.94 22.42 -29.19
N GLU A 12 9.96 22.04 -30.46
CA GLU A 12 10.91 21.06 -31.01
C GLU A 12 12.37 21.49 -30.83
N ASP A 13 12.70 22.76 -31.09
CA ASP A 13 14.08 23.26 -31.02
C ASP A 13 14.69 23.16 -29.61
N LEU A 14 13.85 23.30 -28.58
CA LEU A 14 14.24 23.14 -27.18
C LEU A 14 14.42 21.66 -26.81
N TYR A 15 13.57 20.78 -27.32
CA TYR A 15 13.71 19.33 -27.14
C TYR A 15 15.03 18.82 -27.71
N TYR A 16 15.38 19.21 -28.94
CA TYR A 16 16.63 18.78 -29.56
C TYR A 16 17.89 19.35 -28.87
N ARG A 17 17.80 20.51 -28.20
CA ARG A 17 18.92 21.06 -27.40
C ARG A 17 19.03 20.45 -26.00
N MET A 18 17.93 19.98 -25.43
CA MET A 18 17.93 19.30 -24.13
C MET A 18 18.20 17.80 -24.21
N ASN A 19 17.78 17.16 -25.30
CA ASN A 19 17.84 15.71 -25.48
C ASN A 19 19.10 15.26 -26.26
N VAL A 20 20.24 15.88 -26.00
CA VAL A 20 21.51 15.56 -26.69
C VAL A 20 22.05 14.20 -26.23
N PHE A 21 21.81 13.83 -24.96
CA PHE A 21 22.03 12.48 -24.43
C PHE A 21 20.95 12.15 -23.38
N PRO A 22 19.95 11.30 -23.71
CA PRO A 22 18.94 10.92 -22.74
C PRO A 22 19.55 10.05 -21.63
N ILE A 23 19.66 10.58 -20.42
CA ILE A 23 19.95 9.79 -19.22
C ILE A 23 18.65 9.18 -18.74
N LEU A 24 18.43 7.90 -19.05
CA LEU A 24 17.26 7.17 -18.58
C LEU A 24 17.49 6.73 -17.13
N ILE A 25 16.91 7.45 -16.18
CA ILE A 25 16.97 7.06 -14.77
C ILE A 25 15.98 5.90 -14.57
N PRO A 26 16.44 4.67 -14.25
CA PRO A 26 15.52 3.57 -14.01
C PRO A 26 14.65 3.87 -12.78
N PRO A 27 13.34 3.56 -12.81
CA PRO A 27 12.50 3.70 -11.63
C PRO A 27 13.03 2.80 -10.50
N LEU A 28 12.76 3.18 -9.25
CA LEU A 28 13.30 2.49 -8.07
C LEU A 28 12.94 0.99 -8.04
N ARG A 29 11.76 0.63 -8.56
CA ARG A 29 11.31 -0.77 -8.74
C ARG A 29 12.20 -1.67 -9.57
N ARG A 30 13.09 -1.13 -10.41
CA ARG A 30 14.06 -1.89 -11.23
C ARG A 30 15.43 -2.04 -10.54
N ARG A 31 15.57 -1.54 -9.32
CA ARG A 31 16.81 -1.53 -8.51
C ARG A 31 16.47 -1.68 -7.03
N LYS A 32 15.74 -2.74 -6.70
CA LYS A 32 15.28 -3.00 -5.33
C LYS A 32 16.45 -3.19 -4.37
N GLU A 33 17.60 -3.61 -4.88
CA GLU A 33 18.86 -3.83 -4.16
C GLU A 33 19.44 -2.52 -3.56
N ASP A 34 19.11 -1.37 -4.15
CA ASP A 34 19.53 -0.05 -3.67
C ASP A 34 18.69 0.43 -2.46
N ILE A 35 17.49 -0.13 -2.27
CA ILE A 35 16.51 0.33 -1.27
C ILE A 35 17.11 0.31 0.16
N PRO A 36 17.76 -0.77 0.64
CA PRO A 36 18.37 -0.78 1.97
C PRO A 36 19.41 0.33 2.18
N LEU A 37 20.23 0.61 1.18
CA LEU A 37 21.25 1.65 1.27
C LEU A 37 20.61 3.05 1.30
N LEU A 38 19.62 3.28 0.43
CA LEU A 38 18.87 4.53 0.35
C LEU A 38 18.08 4.80 1.63
N VAL A 39 17.39 3.79 2.18
CA VAL A 39 16.66 3.90 3.46
C VAL A 39 17.61 4.33 4.57
N ASN A 40 18.75 3.66 4.70
CA ASN A 40 19.76 4.03 5.70
C ASN A 40 20.28 5.46 5.52
N HIS A 41 20.49 5.90 4.27
CA HIS A 41 20.86 7.27 3.98
C HIS A 41 19.77 8.26 4.42
N PHE A 42 18.52 8.00 4.07
CA PHE A 42 17.40 8.88 4.41
C PHE A 42 17.10 8.91 5.91
N ILE A 43 17.25 7.80 6.65
CA ILE A 43 17.13 7.79 8.11
C ILE A 43 18.15 8.75 8.73
N ARG A 44 19.42 8.65 8.32
CA ARG A 44 20.49 9.55 8.80
C ARG A 44 20.24 11.00 8.40
N LYS A 45 19.76 11.24 7.18
CA LYS A 45 19.45 12.58 6.69
C LYS A 45 18.29 13.23 7.45
N SER A 46 17.30 12.42 7.84
CA SER A 46 16.03 12.89 8.40
C SER A 46 16.02 12.94 9.93
N THR A 47 17.03 12.35 10.58
CA THR A 47 17.16 12.36 12.03
C THR A 47 17.74 13.71 12.46
N PRO A 48 16.95 14.60 13.10
CA PRO A 48 17.48 15.86 13.63
C PRO A 48 18.38 15.58 14.83
N GLN A 49 19.25 16.52 15.17
CA GLN A 49 20.07 16.44 16.39
C GLN A 49 19.16 16.19 17.61
N GLY A 50 19.28 15.03 18.25
CA GLY A 50 18.53 14.64 19.46
C GLY A 50 17.44 13.57 19.30
N LYS A 51 17.11 13.10 18.08
CA LYS A 51 16.32 11.87 17.90
C LYS A 51 17.24 10.65 17.81
N ASP A 52 16.82 9.55 18.44
CA ASP A 52 17.62 8.32 18.57
C ASP A 52 17.19 7.23 17.58
N VAL A 53 16.76 7.61 16.37
CA VAL A 53 16.38 6.65 15.32
C VAL A 53 17.65 6.12 14.64
N LYS A 54 18.04 4.89 15.00
CA LYS A 54 19.29 4.26 14.57
C LYS A 54 19.13 3.33 13.38
N GLY A 55 17.90 2.98 13.01
CA GLY A 55 17.65 2.08 11.90
C GLY A 55 16.20 1.71 11.71
N ILE A 56 16.01 0.64 10.96
CA ILE A 56 14.73 0.06 10.56
C ILE A 56 14.73 -1.44 10.88
N SER A 57 13.59 -1.99 11.30
CA SER A 57 13.44 -3.42 11.53
C SER A 57 13.49 -4.19 10.21
N HIS A 58 13.78 -5.48 10.28
CA HIS A 58 13.85 -6.32 9.08
C HIS A 58 12.50 -6.37 8.34
N GLU A 59 11.41 -6.52 9.09
CA GLU A 59 10.05 -6.60 8.56
C GLU A 59 9.63 -5.30 7.87
N ALA A 60 9.97 -4.15 8.46
CA ALA A 60 9.69 -2.85 7.86
C ALA A 60 10.51 -2.63 6.59
N LEU A 61 11.76 -3.10 6.56
CA LEU A 61 12.60 -3.02 5.38
C LEU A 61 12.08 -3.90 4.24
N GLU A 62 11.62 -5.11 4.53
CA GLU A 62 11.00 -6.01 3.52
C GLU A 62 9.76 -5.37 2.88
N ILE A 63 8.90 -4.73 3.68
CA ILE A 63 7.75 -3.98 3.17
C ILE A 63 8.18 -2.92 2.15
N LEU A 64 9.25 -2.17 2.46
CA LEU A 64 9.78 -1.16 1.54
C LEU A 64 10.41 -1.77 0.29
N ILE A 65 11.03 -2.94 0.37
CA ILE A 65 11.62 -3.64 -0.79
C ILE A 65 10.54 -4.17 -1.73
N ASN A 66 9.47 -4.73 -1.17
CA ASN A 66 8.41 -5.38 -1.93
C ASN A 66 7.37 -4.39 -2.49
N TYR A 67 7.36 -3.15 -2.00
CA TYR A 67 6.50 -2.12 -2.55
C TYR A 67 6.84 -1.79 -4.02
N HIS A 68 5.80 -1.55 -4.82
CA HIS A 68 5.88 -1.30 -6.26
C HIS A 68 6.66 -0.01 -6.63
N TRP A 69 6.72 0.98 -5.72
CA TRP A 69 7.30 2.32 -5.97
C TRP A 69 6.86 2.93 -7.31
N PRO A 70 5.59 3.40 -7.42
CA PRO A 70 5.10 4.08 -8.62
C PRO A 70 5.86 5.39 -8.90
N GLY A 71 6.39 6.02 -7.86
CA GLY A 71 7.25 7.20 -7.92
C GLY A 71 8.74 6.89 -8.02
N ASN A 72 9.53 7.97 -8.07
CA ASN A 72 10.99 7.91 -8.01
C ASN A 72 11.47 7.82 -6.54
N VAL A 73 12.80 7.81 -6.35
CA VAL A 73 13.49 7.83 -5.05
C VAL A 73 12.92 8.84 -4.02
N ARG A 74 12.32 9.96 -4.48
CA ARG A 74 11.65 10.93 -3.59
C ARG A 74 10.47 10.36 -2.83
N GLU A 75 9.74 9.40 -3.40
CA GLU A 75 8.65 8.76 -2.69
C GLU A 75 9.19 7.96 -1.49
N LEU A 76 10.28 7.20 -1.71
CA LEU A 76 10.98 6.49 -0.65
C LEU A 76 11.50 7.45 0.42
N GLU A 77 12.12 8.56 0.02
CA GLU A 77 12.58 9.61 0.93
C GLU A 77 11.44 10.14 1.81
N ASN A 78 10.30 10.53 1.21
CA ASN A 78 9.13 11.03 1.94
C ASN A 78 8.51 10.00 2.89
N VAL A 79 8.58 8.71 2.53
CA VAL A 79 8.10 7.61 3.39
C VAL A 79 9.01 7.45 4.60
N VAL A 80 10.34 7.44 4.38
CA VAL A 80 11.34 7.30 5.44
C VAL A 80 11.33 8.52 6.37
N GLU A 81 11.25 9.73 5.83
CA GLU A 81 11.13 10.97 6.63
C GLU A 81 9.94 10.90 7.59
N ARG A 82 8.78 10.47 7.08
CA ARG A 82 7.56 10.29 7.90
C ARG A 82 7.74 9.19 8.95
N ALA A 83 8.37 8.07 8.58
CA ALA A 83 8.64 6.99 9.52
C ALA A 83 9.57 7.44 10.66
N VAL A 84 10.63 8.22 10.36
CA VAL A 84 11.51 8.84 11.38
C VAL A 84 10.73 9.84 12.26
N ALA A 85 9.77 10.57 11.69
CA ALA A 85 8.92 11.48 12.44
C ALA A 85 8.06 10.73 13.48
N LEU A 86 7.49 9.58 13.10
CA LEU A 86 6.58 8.75 13.92
C LEU A 86 7.30 7.78 14.85
N CYS A 87 8.53 7.38 14.53
CA CYS A 87 9.30 6.41 15.30
C CYS A 87 9.57 6.90 16.73
N SER A 88 9.09 6.12 17.70
CA SER A 88 9.23 6.40 19.14
C SER A 88 10.29 5.55 19.83
N LYS A 89 10.65 4.39 19.26
CA LYS A 89 11.51 3.37 19.88
C LYS A 89 12.92 3.29 19.30
N GLY A 90 13.32 4.28 18.50
CA GLY A 90 14.65 4.33 17.87
C GLY A 90 14.90 3.34 16.73
N ILE A 91 13.98 2.40 16.50
CA ILE A 91 13.96 1.51 15.33
C ILE A 91 12.61 1.69 14.63
N ILE A 92 12.62 1.99 13.34
CA ILE A 92 11.41 2.06 12.51
C ILE A 92 10.83 0.66 12.38
N SER A 93 9.57 0.51 12.78
CA SER A 93 8.78 -0.72 12.71
C SER A 93 7.72 -0.62 11.59
N PRO A 94 7.09 -1.74 11.19
CA PRO A 94 6.04 -1.71 10.17
C PRO A 94 4.91 -0.72 10.51
N SER A 95 4.53 -0.59 11.78
CA SER A 95 3.50 0.36 12.22
C SER A 95 3.84 1.83 12.01
N ASP A 96 5.13 2.16 11.87
CA ASP A 96 5.59 3.53 11.60
C ASP A 96 5.53 3.86 10.10
N LEU A 97 5.31 2.86 9.23
CA LEU A 97 5.16 3.06 7.79
C LEU A 97 3.73 3.48 7.42
N PRO A 98 3.58 4.35 6.40
CA PRO A 98 2.27 4.72 5.88
C PRO A 98 1.43 3.50 5.50
N GLN A 99 0.14 3.54 5.81
CA GLN A 99 -0.79 2.44 5.59
C GLN A 99 -0.83 1.99 4.12
N ASN A 100 -0.79 2.92 3.17
CA ASN A 100 -0.78 2.63 1.73
C ASN A 100 0.48 1.87 1.28
N ILE A 101 1.60 2.00 1.99
CA ILE A 101 2.84 1.26 1.68
C ILE A 101 2.75 -0.16 2.24
N ARG A 102 2.22 -0.32 3.46
CA ARG A 102 1.96 -1.63 4.06
C ARG A 102 1.01 -2.46 3.21
N GLU A 103 -0.13 -1.88 2.85
CA GLU A 103 -1.17 -2.55 2.05
C GLU A 103 -0.69 -2.86 0.63
N GLY A 104 0.10 -1.97 0.01
CA GLY A 104 0.62 -2.23 -1.33
C GLY A 104 1.72 -3.30 -1.37
N ALA A 105 2.47 -3.49 -0.28
CA ALA A 105 3.42 -4.60 -0.17
C ALA A 105 2.73 -5.95 0.01
N GLU A 106 1.61 -5.99 0.75
CA GLU A 106 0.77 -7.19 0.87
C GLU A 106 0.22 -7.65 -0.49
N LEU A 107 -0.25 -6.73 -1.33
CA LEU A 107 -0.75 -7.06 -2.68
C LEU A 107 0.33 -7.69 -3.59
N VAL A 108 1.56 -7.16 -3.55
CA VAL A 108 2.68 -7.73 -4.33
C VAL A 108 3.09 -9.09 -3.77
N ALA A 109 3.09 -9.26 -2.45
CA ALA A 109 3.41 -10.53 -1.81
C ALA A 109 2.37 -11.62 -2.12
N GLU A 110 1.08 -11.25 -2.23
CA GLU A 110 0.01 -12.15 -2.66
C GLU A 110 0.18 -12.55 -4.15
N GLU A 111 0.51 -11.61 -5.03
CA GLU A 111 0.78 -11.89 -6.45
C GLU A 111 1.96 -12.87 -6.62
N ASP A 112 3.08 -12.60 -5.96
CA ASP A 112 4.25 -13.49 -5.99
C ASP A 112 3.92 -14.87 -5.38
N ALA A 113 3.12 -14.93 -4.31
CA ALA A 113 2.68 -16.19 -3.72
C ALA A 113 1.79 -17.00 -4.66
N VAL A 114 0.92 -16.36 -5.45
CA VAL A 114 0.10 -17.05 -6.47
C VAL A 114 0.97 -17.58 -7.61
N LEU A 115 1.91 -16.77 -8.12
CA LEU A 115 2.80 -17.16 -9.21
C LEU A 115 3.78 -18.27 -8.81
N GLU A 116 4.16 -18.34 -7.54
CA GLU A 116 5.00 -19.41 -6.98
C GLU A 116 4.21 -20.63 -6.51
N GLY A 117 2.87 -20.63 -6.63
CA GLY A 117 2.01 -21.75 -6.22
C GLY A 117 1.90 -21.95 -4.71
N ARG A 118 2.28 -20.94 -3.92
CA ARG A 118 2.12 -20.91 -2.45
C ARG A 118 0.71 -20.49 -2.03
N LEU A 119 -0.03 -19.83 -2.93
CA LEU A 119 -1.43 -19.44 -2.78
C LEU A 119 -2.16 -19.78 -4.09
N SER A 120 -3.39 -20.28 -4.02
CA SER A 120 -4.20 -20.46 -5.23
C SER A 120 -4.83 -19.13 -5.67
N LEU A 121 -5.14 -19.00 -6.97
CA LEU A 121 -5.86 -17.84 -7.47
C LEU A 121 -7.22 -17.67 -6.80
N GLU A 122 -7.91 -18.78 -6.50
CA GLU A 122 -9.20 -18.78 -5.81
C GLU A 122 -9.07 -18.17 -4.40
N GLU A 123 -8.04 -18.56 -3.64
CA GLU A 123 -7.79 -17.99 -2.31
C GLU A 123 -7.45 -16.50 -2.36
N ALA A 124 -6.67 -16.06 -3.35
CA ALA A 124 -6.35 -14.64 -3.55
C ALA A 124 -7.60 -13.82 -3.91
N GLU A 125 -8.46 -14.35 -4.80
CA GLU A 125 -9.74 -13.72 -5.16
C GLU A 125 -10.67 -13.60 -3.95
N GLU A 126 -10.78 -14.65 -3.13
CA GLU A 126 -11.59 -14.62 -1.91
C GLU A 126 -11.06 -13.64 -0.86
N ALA A 127 -9.73 -13.55 -0.69
CA ALA A 127 -9.10 -12.61 0.21
C ALA A 127 -9.35 -11.16 -0.23
N PHE A 128 -9.14 -10.87 -1.51
CA PHE A 128 -9.43 -9.56 -2.10
C PHE A 128 -10.91 -9.19 -1.96
N GLU A 129 -11.80 -10.10 -2.32
CA GLU A 129 -13.25 -9.89 -2.22
C GLU A 129 -13.70 -9.63 -0.78
N ARG A 130 -13.21 -10.42 0.18
CA ARG A 130 -13.49 -10.22 1.61
C ARG A 130 -13.01 -8.86 2.07
N ASN A 131 -11.79 -8.46 1.71
CA ASN A 131 -11.22 -7.19 2.14
C ASN A 131 -12.02 -5.99 1.61
N ILE A 132 -12.37 -6.00 0.32
CA ILE A 132 -13.17 -4.93 -0.30
C ILE A 132 -14.57 -4.83 0.30
N ILE A 133 -15.23 -5.96 0.56
CA ILE A 133 -16.55 -5.97 1.20
C ILE A 133 -16.48 -5.39 2.62
N LEU A 134 -15.49 -5.79 3.42
CA LEU A 134 -15.30 -5.27 4.77
C LEU A 134 -15.05 -3.75 4.77
N ARG A 135 -14.14 -3.27 3.92
CA ARG A 135 -13.86 -1.83 3.79
C ARG A 135 -15.08 -1.02 3.34
N ALA A 136 -15.87 -1.56 2.41
CA ALA A 136 -17.10 -0.92 1.96
C ALA A 136 -18.13 -0.85 3.10
N LEU A 137 -18.27 -1.91 3.88
CA LEU A 137 -19.12 -1.93 5.07
C LEU A 137 -18.65 -0.89 6.10
N GLU A 138 -17.37 -0.85 6.45
CA GLU A 138 -16.80 0.12 7.40
C GLU A 138 -17.05 1.56 6.96
N LYS A 139 -16.75 1.91 5.69
CA LYS A 139 -17.00 3.25 5.13
C LYS A 139 -18.48 3.64 5.15
N CYS A 140 -19.38 2.65 5.12
CA CYS A 140 -20.82 2.85 5.15
C CYS A 140 -21.45 2.60 6.52
N ASN A 141 -20.67 2.53 7.61
CA ASN A 141 -21.14 2.21 8.96
C ASN A 141 -22.01 0.93 8.99
N TYR A 142 -21.57 -0.09 8.27
CA TYR A 142 -22.22 -1.40 8.10
C TYR A 142 -23.63 -1.37 7.49
N VAL A 143 -24.03 -0.26 6.87
CA VAL A 143 -25.28 -0.17 6.10
C VAL A 143 -25.11 -0.91 4.77
N GLN A 144 -25.59 -2.16 4.71
CA GLN A 144 -25.41 -3.06 3.55
C GLN A 144 -25.94 -2.49 2.23
N SER A 145 -27.06 -1.75 2.22
CA SER A 145 -27.57 -1.13 0.99
C SER A 145 -26.57 -0.12 0.43
N ARG A 146 -26.05 0.78 1.28
CA ARG A 146 -25.04 1.77 0.89
C ARG A 146 -23.72 1.13 0.48
N ALA A 147 -23.29 0.07 1.18
CA ALA A 147 -22.09 -0.67 0.80
C ALA A 147 -22.27 -1.36 -0.57
N ALA A 148 -23.44 -1.92 -0.85
CA ALA A 148 -23.74 -2.53 -2.15
C ALA A 148 -23.74 -1.49 -3.27
N ASP A 149 -24.37 -0.33 -3.04
CA ASP A 149 -24.37 0.80 -3.98
C ASP A 149 -22.94 1.31 -4.25
N LEU A 150 -22.11 1.44 -3.20
CA LEU A 150 -20.70 1.84 -3.31
C LEU A 150 -19.88 0.84 -4.14
N LEU A 151 -20.17 -0.44 -4.01
CA LEU A 151 -19.52 -1.52 -4.75
C LEU A 151 -20.13 -1.74 -6.15
N GLY A 152 -21.19 -1.02 -6.52
CA GLY A 152 -21.86 -1.15 -7.82
C GLY A 152 -22.58 -2.49 -8.01
N ILE A 153 -22.96 -3.17 -6.93
CA ILE A 153 -23.67 -4.46 -6.96
C ILE A 153 -25.02 -4.36 -6.26
N SER A 154 -25.94 -5.28 -6.56
CA SER A 154 -27.21 -5.33 -5.81
C SER A 154 -26.99 -5.80 -4.37
N ARG A 155 -27.83 -5.33 -3.44
CA ARG A 155 -27.83 -5.80 -2.04
C ARG A 155 -27.94 -7.33 -1.93
N ARG A 156 -28.67 -7.98 -2.84
CA ARG A 156 -28.80 -9.44 -2.89
C ARG A 156 -27.46 -10.12 -3.20
N ILE A 157 -26.70 -9.59 -4.15
CA ILE A 157 -25.36 -10.09 -4.51
C ILE A 157 -24.40 -9.87 -3.34
N LEU A 158 -24.44 -8.68 -2.72
CA LEU A 158 -23.61 -8.39 -1.54
C LEU A 158 -23.89 -9.40 -0.42
N LYS A 159 -25.17 -9.65 -0.10
CA LYS A 159 -25.56 -10.61 0.93
C LYS A 159 -25.05 -12.02 0.62
N TYR A 160 -25.22 -12.49 -0.61
CA TYR A 160 -24.71 -13.80 -1.03
C TYR A 160 -23.19 -13.92 -0.86
N LYS A 161 -22.44 -12.88 -1.26
CA LYS A 161 -20.98 -12.85 -1.10
C LYS A 161 -20.57 -12.82 0.38
N MET A 162 -21.28 -12.05 1.22
CA MET A 162 -21.06 -12.03 2.66
C MET A 162 -21.30 -13.40 3.30
N ASP A 163 -22.39 -14.08 2.94
CA ASP A 163 -22.73 -15.41 3.46
C ASP A 163 -21.67 -16.44 3.05
N ARG A 164 -21.25 -16.44 1.77
CA ARG A 164 -20.18 -17.30 1.24
C ARG A 164 -18.85 -17.08 1.97
N LEU A 165 -18.49 -15.82 2.22
CA LEU A 165 -17.24 -15.43 2.87
C LEU A 165 -17.35 -15.39 4.41
N GLY A 166 -18.47 -15.81 5.01
CA GLY A 166 -18.68 -15.78 6.45
C GLY A 166 -18.57 -14.39 7.10
N ILE A 167 -18.85 -13.31 6.35
CA ILE A 167 -18.79 -11.93 6.83
C ILE A 167 -20.10 -11.60 7.57
N LYS A 168 -20.02 -11.46 8.89
CA LYS A 168 -21.18 -11.11 9.72
C LYS A 168 -21.40 -9.59 9.80
N PRO A 169 -22.65 -9.11 9.75
CA PRO A 169 -22.97 -7.72 10.00
C PRO A 169 -22.75 -7.35 11.48
N GLU A 170 -22.35 -6.10 11.74
CA GLU A 170 -22.08 -5.54 13.08
C GLU A 170 -23.19 -5.82 14.11
N GLN A 171 -24.47 -5.85 13.67
CA GLN A 171 -25.63 -6.12 14.52
C GLN A 171 -25.56 -7.48 15.25
N GLU A 172 -24.95 -8.50 14.66
CA GLU A 172 -24.75 -9.81 15.32
C GLU A 172 -23.49 -9.85 16.21
N ARG A 173 -22.53 -8.94 16.02
CA ARG A 173 -21.35 -8.83 16.91
C ARG A 173 -21.73 -8.23 18.26
N SER A 174 -22.66 -7.27 18.27
CA SER A 174 -23.24 -6.72 19.51
C SER A 174 -24.02 -7.77 20.32
N ASP A 175 -24.79 -8.63 19.66
CA ASP A 175 -25.56 -9.68 20.34
C ASP A 175 -24.66 -10.81 20.88
N SER A 176 -23.57 -11.12 20.16
CA SER A 176 -22.59 -12.13 20.60
C SER A 176 -21.71 -11.66 21.77
N ALA A 177 -21.40 -10.36 21.84
CA ALA A 177 -20.65 -9.76 22.95
C ALA A 177 -21.50 -9.63 24.22
N ASN A 178 -22.81 -9.36 24.09
CA ASN A 178 -23.72 -9.26 25.23
C ASN A 178 -24.03 -10.62 25.89
N ILE A 179 -23.98 -11.72 25.14
CA ILE A 179 -24.22 -13.07 25.69
C ILE A 179 -23.03 -13.57 26.53
N ARG A 180 -21.80 -13.11 26.25
CA ARG A 180 -20.60 -13.50 27.03
C ARG A 180 -20.35 -12.64 28.27
N ALA A 181 -21.02 -11.50 28.41
CA ALA A 181 -20.90 -10.63 29.58
C ALA A 181 -21.91 -10.95 30.70
N ASN A 182 -22.81 -11.92 30.49
CA ASN A 182 -23.91 -12.26 31.40
C ASN A 182 -23.91 -13.74 31.85
N VAL A 183 -22.75 -14.41 31.77
CA VAL A 183 -22.51 -15.75 32.33
C VAL A 183 -21.36 -15.69 33.33
#